data_AF-A0A7C1SGG6-F1
#
_entry.id   AF-A0A7C1SGG6-F1
#
_cell.length_a   1.000
_cell.length_b   1.000
_cell.length_c   1.000
_cell.angle_alpha   90.00
_cell.angle_beta   90.00
_cell.angle_gamma   90.00
#
_symmetry.space_group_name_H-M   'P 1'
#
loop_
_entity.id
_entity.type
_entity.pdbx_description
1 polymer ?
#
loop_
_entity_poly.entity_id
_entity_poly.type
_entity_poly.pdbx_seq_one_letter_code
_entity_poly.pdbx_strand_id
1 'polypeptide(L)' 'FKVMNVSPLITHRFHYKDYHKAFEIVRSGQSGKVILNWLDK' A
#
# COMPACT_ATOMS: atom_id res chain seq x y z
N PHE A 1 -2.70 -6.02 25.55
CA PHE A 1 -2.54 -6.43 24.14
C PHE A 1 -1.82 -5.32 23.37
N LYS A 2 -0.50 -5.45 23.17
CA LYS A 2 0.30 -4.46 22.44
C LYS A 2 0.19 -4.77 20.95
N VAL A 3 -0.66 -4.04 20.23
CA VAL A 3 -0.71 -4.11 18.76
C VAL A 3 0.61 -3.56 18.24
N MET A 4 1.39 -4.40 17.58
CA MET A 4 2.62 -3.99 16.92
C MET A 4 2.25 -3.12 15.72
N ASN A 5 2.64 -1.85 15.77
CA ASN A 5 2.27 -0.87 14.77
C ASN A 5 3.09 -1.13 13.50
N VAL A 6 2.52 -1.91 12.56
CA VAL A 6 3.13 -2.27 11.26
C VAL A 6 3.13 -1.12 10.24
N SER A 7 2.74 0.08 10.66
CA SER A 7 2.76 1.30 9.86
C SER A 7 4.07 1.57 9.10
N PRO A 8 5.28 1.36 9.67
CA PRO A 8 6.53 1.66 8.95
C PRO A 8 6.89 0.64 7.87
N LEU A 9 6.23 -0.53 7.81
CA LEU A 9 6.42 -1.50 6.72
C LEU A 9 5.64 -1.14 5.46
N ILE A 10 4.69 -0.19 5.57
CA ILE A 10 3.83 0.20 4.47
C ILE A 10 4.54 1.34 3.73
N THR A 11 5.31 0.98 2.72
CA THR A 11 6.13 1.93 1.96
C THR A 11 5.30 2.75 0.96
N HIS A 12 4.17 2.21 0.47
CA HIS A 12 3.30 2.92 -0.46
C HIS A 12 1.81 2.68 -0.16
N ARG A 13 1.03 3.76 -0.20
CA ARG A 13 -0.44 3.76 -0.05
C ARG A 13 -1.05 4.38 -1.29
N PHE A 14 -1.94 3.65 -1.95
CA PHE A 14 -2.70 4.16 -3.08
C PHE A 14 -4.19 4.14 -2.73
N HIS A 15 -4.92 5.07 -3.33
CA HIS A 15 -6.37 4.97 -3.36
C HIS A 15 -6.75 3.74 -4.20
N TYR A 16 -7.82 3.02 -3.86
CA TYR A 16 -8.24 1.84 -4.64
C TYR A 16 -8.49 2.18 -6.11
N LYS A 17 -8.91 3.41 -6.40
CA LYS A 17 -9.10 3.94 -7.78
C LYS A 17 -7.78 4.04 -8.57
N ASP A 18 -6.64 4.15 -7.89
CA ASP A 18 -5.30 4.19 -8.48
C ASP A 18 -4.63 2.79 -8.52
N TYR A 19 -5.42 1.72 -8.56
CA TYR A 19 -4.90 0.35 -8.57
C TYR A 19 -3.89 0.09 -9.69
N HIS A 20 -4.06 0.70 -10.87
CA HIS A 20 -3.12 0.56 -11.98
C HIS A 20 -1.68 0.97 -11.60
N LYS A 21 -1.50 2.15 -10.98
CA LYS A 21 -0.19 2.64 -10.53
C LYS A 21 0.39 1.75 -9.43
N ALA A 22 -0.47 1.26 -8.54
CA ALA A 22 -0.07 0.34 -7.49
C ALA A 22 0.52 -0.96 -8.08
N PHE A 23 -0.11 -1.53 -9.11
CA PHE A 23 0.39 -2.74 -9.78
C PHE A 23 1.66 -2.50 -10.59
N GLU A 24 1.82 -1.34 -11.23
CA GLU A 24 3.07 -0.97 -11.91
C GLU A 24 4.26 -0.93 -10.95
N ILE A 25 4.06 -0.38 -9.75
CA ILE A 25 5.09 -0.30 -8.70
C ILE A 25 5.40 -1.67 -8.09
N VAL A 26 4.40 -2.54 -7.95
CA VAL A 26 4.65 -3.94 -7.56
C VAL A 26 5.46 -4.65 -8.65
N ARG A 27 5.16 -4.41 -9.92
CA ARG A 27 5.83 -5.02 -11.07
C ARG A 27 7.27 -4.54 -11.26
N SER A 28 7.59 -3.30 -10.88
CA SER A 28 8.95 -2.77 -10.95
C SER A 28 9.89 -3.37 -9.88
N GLY A 29 9.35 -4.09 -8.89
CA GLY A 29 10.12 -4.69 -7.80
C GLY A 29 10.68 -3.67 -6.80
N GLN A 30 10.33 -2.38 -6.94
CA GLN A 30 10.80 -1.30 -6.07
C GLN A 30 9.90 -1.08 -4.84
N SER A 31 8.97 -1.99 -4.54
CA SER A 31 8.08 -1.88 -3.38
C SER A 31 8.06 -3.14 -2.55
N GLY A 32 8.22 -3.00 -1.24
CA GLY A 32 8.16 -4.12 -0.29
C GLY A 32 6.73 -4.51 0.12
N LYS A 33 5.80 -3.55 0.13
CA LYS A 33 4.38 -3.79 0.42
C LYS A 33 3.53 -2.61 -0.04
N VAL A 34 2.51 -2.89 -0.85
CA VAL A 34 1.56 -1.90 -1.34
C VAL A 34 0.19 -2.13 -0.69
N ILE A 35 -0.47 -1.06 -0.24
CA ILE A 35 -1.82 -1.11 0.30
C ILE A 35 -2.75 -0.25 -0.55
N LEU A 36 -3.85 -0.86 -0.98
CA LEU A 36 -4.99 -0.17 -1.59
C LEU A 36 -5.98 0.20 -0.50
N ASN A 37 -6.26 1.49 -0.34
CA ASN A 37 -7.27 1.98 0.58
C ASN A 37 -8.62 2.12 -0.14
N TRP A 38 -9.65 1.45 0.38
CA TRP A 38 -10.99 1.37 -0.18
C TRP A 38 -12.00 2.29 0.51
N LEU A 39 -11.60 2.92 1.61
CA LEU A 39 -12.43 3.91 2.29
C LEU A 39 -12.34 5.22 1.49
N ASP A 40 -13.33 5.49 0.64
CA ASP A 40 -13.64 6.85 0.20
C ASP A 40 -14.04 7.62 1.47
N LYS A 41 -13.24 8.59 1.89
CA LYS A 41 -13.55 9.48 3.00
C LYS A 41 -14.14 10.77 2.48
#